data_AF-M5FB45-F1
#
_entry.id   AF-M5FB45-F1
#
_cell.length_a   1.000
_cell.length_b   1.000
_cell.length_c   1.000
_cell.angle_alpha   90.00
_cell.angle_beta   90.00
_cell.angle_gamma   90.00
#
_symmetry.space_group_name_H-M   'P 1'
#
loop_
_entity.id
_entity.type
_entity.pdbx_description
1 polymer ?
#
loop_
_entity_poly.entity_id
_entity_poly.type
_entity_poly.pdbx_seq_one_letter_code
_entity_poly.pdbx_strand_id
1 'polypeptide(L)'
;MKFFNPLGEGTWLATELGADGDAMFGLADLGYPELGSFSLLEMTSVRLPFGMGIERDILFATDLLISAWAEAARRAGSIRDAERVLYLAAQSAREGA
;
A
#
# COMPACT_ATOMS: atom_id res chain seq x y z
N MET A 1 -0.01 -7.20 -1.91
CA MET A 1 -0.58 -6.44 -3.06
C MET A 1 -0.62 -4.97 -2.72
N LYS A 2 -0.51 -4.08 -3.71
CA LYS A 2 -0.66 -2.64 -3.51
C LYS A 2 -1.83 -2.09 -4.33
N PHE A 3 -2.60 -1.21 -3.69
CA PHE A 3 -3.69 -0.47 -4.31
C PHE A 3 -3.52 1.03 -4.06
N PHE A 4 -4.05 1.87 -4.93
CA PHE A 4 -3.94 3.31 -4.79
C PHE A 4 -5.10 4.07 -5.44
N ASN A 5 -5.41 5.24 -4.88
CA ASN A 5 -6.28 6.22 -5.52
C ASN A 5 -5.44 7.03 -6.55
N PRO A 6 -5.72 6.92 -7.86
CA PRO A 6 -4.97 7.63 -8.89
C PRO A 6 -5.19 9.16 -8.88
N LEU A 7 -6.23 9.65 -8.20
CA LEU A 7 -6.61 11.06 -8.19
C LEU A 7 -6.44 11.75 -6.84
N GLY A 8 -5.81 11.11 -5.85
CA GLY A 8 -5.65 11.72 -4.54
C GLY A 8 -4.99 10.84 -3.51
N GLU A 9 -5.38 11.04 -2.26
CA GLU A 9 -4.97 10.24 -1.11
C GLU A 9 -5.64 8.86 -1.12
N GLY A 10 -4.98 7.91 -0.45
CA GLY A 10 -5.36 6.51 -0.47
C GLY A 10 -4.28 5.65 -1.10
N THR A 11 -3.55 4.94 -0.25
CA THR A 11 -2.66 3.84 -0.64
C THR A 11 -2.86 2.69 0.34
N TRP A 12 -2.92 1.46 -0.15
CA TRP A 12 -3.08 0.27 0.66
C TRP A 12 -2.08 -0.80 0.26
N LEU A 13 -1.47 -1.45 1.25
CA LEU A 13 -0.65 -2.64 1.10
C LEU A 13 -1.35 -3.79 1.79
N ALA A 14 -2.00 -4.68 1.04
CA ALA A 14 -2.64 -5.88 1.56
C ALA A 14 -1.65 -7.04 1.65
N THR A 15 -1.59 -7.70 2.81
CA THR A 15 -0.82 -8.94 3.02
C THR A 15 -1.70 -10.17 3.00
N GLU A 16 -2.95 -10.03 3.41
CA GLU A 16 -3.88 -11.14 3.61
C GLU A 16 -5.23 -10.82 2.97
N LEU A 17 -5.89 -11.85 2.44
CA LEU A 17 -7.27 -11.81 1.99
C LEU A 17 -8.04 -12.89 2.75
N GLY A 18 -9.13 -12.47 3.38
CA GLY A 18 -10.03 -13.32 4.14
C GLY A 18 -10.68 -14.39 3.26
N ALA A 19 -11.16 -15.45 3.90
CA ALA A 19 -11.82 -16.56 3.21
C ALA A 19 -13.13 -16.14 2.51
N ASP A 20 -13.71 -15.01 2.90
CA ASP A 20 -14.86 -14.39 2.25
C ASP A 20 -14.52 -13.71 0.91
N GLY A 21 -13.22 -13.55 0.60
CA GLY A 21 -12.74 -12.88 -0.60
C GLY A 21 -12.92 -11.37 -0.57
N ASP A 22 -13.22 -10.78 0.58
CA ASP A 22 -13.48 -9.34 0.74
C ASP A 22 -12.60 -8.69 1.81
N ALA A 23 -12.60 -9.24 3.02
CA ALA A 23 -11.88 -8.66 4.14
C ALA A 23 -10.37 -8.81 3.92
N MET A 24 -9.67 -7.71 3.69
CA MET A 24 -8.21 -7.68 3.62
C MET A 24 -7.62 -7.19 4.94
N PHE A 25 -6.39 -7.60 5.23
CA PHE A 25 -5.57 -7.02 6.29
C PHE A 25 -4.26 -6.48 5.70
N GLY A 26 -3.79 -5.36 6.25
CA GLY A 26 -2.55 -4.76 5.80
C GLY A 26 -2.32 -3.35 6.32
N LEU A 27 -1.55 -2.55 5.59
CA LEU A 27 -1.26 -1.16 5.89
C LEU A 27 -2.09 -0.25 4.98
N ALA A 28 -2.90 0.61 5.56
CA ALA A 28 -3.71 1.60 4.86
C ALA A 28 -3.19 3.01 5.17
N ASP A 29 -3.25 3.89 4.18
CA ASP A 29 -2.87 5.29 4.32
C ASP A 29 -3.87 6.18 3.59
N LEU A 30 -4.73 6.79 4.39
CA LEU A 30 -5.73 7.78 4.01
C LEU A 30 -5.36 9.18 4.55
N GLY A 31 -4.06 9.48 4.61
CA GLY A 31 -3.50 10.67 5.25
C GLY A 31 -2.80 10.39 6.58
N TYR A 32 -2.98 9.19 7.13
CA TYR A 32 -2.23 8.67 8.26
C TYR A 32 -2.02 7.16 8.11
N PRO A 33 -0.77 6.67 8.00
CA PRO A 33 -0.51 5.24 7.87
C PRO A 33 -0.91 4.41 9.10
N GLU A 34 -1.75 3.40 8.91
CA GLU A 34 -2.24 2.53 9.98
C GLU A 34 -2.36 1.07 9.53
N LEU A 35 -2.00 0.13 10.41
CA LEU A 35 -2.25 -1.30 10.21
C LEU A 35 -3.69 -1.64 10.59
N GLY A 36 -4.41 -2.32 9.70
CA GLY A 36 -5.79 -2.68 9.96
C GLY A 36 -6.44 -3.48 8.84
N SER A 37 -7.73 -3.74 9.02
CA SER A 37 -8.56 -4.43 8.03
C SER A 37 -9.31 -3.44 7.14
N PHE A 38 -9.53 -3.82 5.88
CA PHE A 38 -10.29 -3.03 4.90
C PHE A 38 -10.96 -3.93 3.86
N SER A 39 -12.09 -3.49 3.29
CA SER A 39 -12.89 -4.28 2.34
C SER A 39 -12.47 -4.04 0.89
N LEU A 40 -12.24 -5.12 0.14
CA LEU A 40 -11.99 -5.08 -1.30
C LEU A 40 -13.21 -4.60 -2.07
N LEU A 41 -14.41 -5.01 -1.67
CA LEU A 41 -15.68 -4.60 -2.26
C LEU A 41 -15.92 -3.11 -2.07
N GLU A 42 -15.65 -2.57 -0.87
CA GLU A 42 -15.74 -1.12 -0.64
C GLU A 42 -14.74 -0.36 -1.51
N MET A 43 -13.48 -0.79 -1.56
CA MET A 43 -12.45 -0.17 -2.39
C MET A 43 -12.82 -0.17 -3.89
N THR A 44 -13.33 -1.29 -4.41
CA THR A 44 -13.75 -1.41 -5.82
C THR A 44 -15.08 -0.71 -6.11
N SER A 45 -15.86 -0.37 -5.08
CA SER A 45 -17.09 0.41 -5.20
C SER A 45 -16.85 1.92 -5.27
N VAL A 46 -15.65 2.39 -4.91
CA VAL A 46 -15.27 3.80 -5.04
C VAL A 46 -15.42 4.25 -6.51
N ARG A 47 -16.03 5.42 -6.71
CA ARG A 47 -16.17 6.06 -8.02
C ARG A 47 -15.51 7.43 -7.96
N LEU A 48 -14.47 7.60 -8.77
CA LEU A 48 -13.70 8.83 -8.90
C LEU A 48 -14.04 9.53 -10.21
N PRO A 49 -13.64 10.80 -10.38
CA PRO A 49 -13.73 11.49 -11.66
C PRO A 49 -13.17 10.68 -12.84
N PHE A 50 -13.70 10.96 -14.04
CA PHE A 50 -13.32 10.31 -15.30
C PHE A 50 -13.60 8.80 -15.35
N GLY A 51 -14.46 8.29 -14.47
CA GLY A 51 -14.81 6.86 -14.42
C GLY A 51 -13.73 5.99 -13.80
N MET A 52 -12.76 6.59 -13.10
CA MET A 52 -11.70 5.86 -12.42
C MET A 52 -12.17 5.31 -11.06
N GLY A 53 -11.46 4.31 -10.57
CA GLY A 53 -11.65 3.75 -9.23
C GLY A 53 -10.32 3.66 -8.50
N ILE A 54 -10.31 2.91 -7.40
CA ILE A 54 -9.06 2.47 -6.80
C ILE A 54 -8.39 1.46 -7.73
N GLU A 55 -7.13 1.70 -8.04
CA GLU A 55 -6.35 0.90 -8.98
C GLU A 55 -5.42 -0.06 -8.23
N ARG A 56 -5.11 -1.19 -8.86
CA ARG A 56 -4.07 -2.11 -8.39
C ARG A 56 -2.75 -1.79 -9.08
N ASP A 57 -1.69 -1.66 -8.30
CA ASP A 57 -0.34 -1.58 -8.83
C ASP A 57 0.14 -2.98 -9.21
N ILE A 58 0.16 -3.28 -10.51
CA ILE A 58 0.54 -4.60 -11.05
C ILE A 58 2.05 -4.83 -11.07
N LEU A 59 2.85 -3.76 -10.98
CA LEU A 59 4.31 -3.84 -10.99
C LEU A 59 4.89 -3.83 -9.57
N PHE A 60 4.06 -3.53 -8.57
CA PHE A 60 4.48 -3.57 -7.18
C PHE A 60 4.82 -4.99 -6.71
N ALA A 61 6.06 -5.15 -6.27
CA ALA A 61 6.56 -6.32 -5.57
C ALA A 61 7.52 -5.90 -4.47
N THR A 62 7.48 -6.58 -3.34
CA THR A 62 8.36 -6.31 -2.20
C THR A 62 8.59 -7.59 -1.40
N ASP A 63 9.83 -7.82 -1.00
CA ASP A 63 10.23 -8.89 -0.08
C ASP A 63 10.26 -8.42 1.38
N LEU A 64 9.93 -7.14 1.62
CA LEU A 64 9.94 -6.56 2.96
C LEU A 64 8.65 -6.90 3.71
N LEU A 65 8.79 -7.19 5.00
CA LEU A 65 7.66 -7.39 5.89
C LEU A 65 6.79 -6.13 5.99
N ILE A 66 5.49 -6.32 6.19
CA ILE A 66 4.54 -5.22 6.36
C ILE A 66 4.87 -4.33 7.56
N SER A 67 5.51 -4.88 8.60
CA SER A 67 6.00 -4.13 9.76
C SER A 67 7.11 -3.13 9.39
N ALA A 68 7.99 -3.50 8.45
CA ALA A 68 9.02 -2.60 7.94
C ALA A 68 8.39 -1.47 7.11
N TRP A 69 7.37 -1.78 6.32
CA TRP A 69 6.57 -0.79 5.60
C TRP A 69 5.84 0.16 6.55
N ALA A 70 5.19 -0.36 7.59
CA ALA A 70 4.47 0.44 8.59
C ALA A 70 5.41 1.40 9.33
N GLU A 71 6.59 0.91 9.73
CA GLU A 71 7.62 1.71 10.37
C GLU A 71 8.15 2.81 9.43
N ALA A 72 8.46 2.46 8.17
CA ALA A 72 8.94 3.41 7.19
C ALA A 72 7.88 4.48 6.89
N ALA A 73 6.61 4.08 6.72
CA ALA A 73 5.49 4.99 6.48
C ALA A 73 5.27 5.95 7.64
N ARG A 74 5.31 5.45 8.89
CA ARG A 74 5.21 6.31 10.07
C ARG A 74 6.33 7.35 10.14
N ARG A 75 7.56 6.99 9.73
CA ARG A 75 8.71 7.90 9.73
C ARG A 75 8.69 8.88 8.56
N ALA A 76 8.26 8.43 7.39
CA ALA A 76 8.23 9.24 6.16
C ALA A 76 6.96 10.12 6.07
N GLY A 77 5.91 9.78 6.82
CA GLY A 77 4.62 10.46 6.82
C GLY A 77 3.57 9.81 5.91
N SER A 78 3.97 8.98 4.95
CA SER A 78 3.05 8.27 4.05
C SER A 78 3.64 6.94 3.53
N ILE A 79 2.80 6.04 3.04
CA ILE A 79 3.25 4.82 2.32
C ILE A 79 3.99 5.18 1.03
N ARG A 80 3.54 6.22 0.33
CA ARG A 80 4.16 6.67 -0.93
C ARG A 80 5.59 7.16 -0.72
N ASP A 81 5.83 7.92 0.35
CA ASP A 81 7.17 8.41 0.68
C ASP A 81 8.05 7.28 1.22
N ALA A 82 7.48 6.36 2.01
CA ALA A 82 8.17 5.17 2.47
C ALA A 82 8.66 4.28 1.33
N GLU A 83 7.87 4.12 0.27
CA GLU A 83 8.25 3.33 -0.90
C GLU A 83 9.57 3.81 -1.51
N ARG A 84 9.74 5.13 -1.64
CA ARG A 84 11.01 5.71 -2.12
C ARG A 84 12.17 5.39 -1.21
N VAL A 85 12.00 5.55 0.11
CA VAL A 85 13.04 5.26 1.10
C VAL A 85 13.45 3.79 1.07
N LEU A 86 12.47 2.89 1.00
CA LEU A 86 12.71 1.44 0.99
C LEU A 86 13.36 0.96 -0.30
N TYR A 87 12.98 1.49 -1.46
CA TYR A 87 13.65 1.15 -2.73
C TYR A 87 15.11 1.59 -2.75
N LEU A 88 15.42 2.78 -2.25
CA LEU A 88 16.80 3.27 -2.16
C LEU A 88 17.63 2.39 -1.21
N ALA A 89 17.09 2.07 -0.03
CA ALA A 89 17.77 1.17 0.91
C ALA A 89 18.01 -0.24 0.31
N ALA A 90 17.02 -0.79 -0.40
CA ALA A 90 17.15 -2.08 -1.06
C ALA A 90 18.17 -2.07 -2.22
N GLN A 91 18.31 -0.96 -2.95
CA GLN A 91 19.35 -0.80 -3.98
C GLN A 91 20.75 -0.76 -3.35
N SER A 92 20.95 0.06 -2.32
CA SER A 92 22.25 0.15 -1.62
C SER A 92 22.68 -1.18 -1.01
N ALA A 93 21.75 -1.97 -0.46
CA ALA A 93 22.05 -3.30 0.07
C ALA A 93 22.50 -4.30 -1.03
N ARG A 94 22.03 -4.14 -2.27
CA ARG A 94 22.43 -4.99 -3.41
C ARG A 94 23.76 -4.57 -4.03
N GLU A 95 24.12 -3.30 -3.96
CA GLU A 95 25.39 -2.78 -4.49
C GLU A 95 26.59 -3.03 -3.56
N GLY A 96 26.33 -3.25 -2.27
CA GLY A 96 27.35 -3.54 -1.26
C GLY A 96 27.62 -5.03 -0.99
N ALA A 97 26.95 -5.94 -1.71
CA ALA A 97 27.08 -7.39 -1.57
C ALA A 97 27.88 -7.99 -2.74
#